data_AF-A0A7J6DHJ1-F1
#
_entry.id   AF-A0A7J6DHJ1-F1
#
_cell.length_a   1.000
_cell.length_b   1.000
_cell.length_c   1.000
_cell.angle_alpha   90.00
_cell.angle_beta   90.00
_cell.angle_gamma   90.00
#
_symmetry.space_group_name_H-M   'P 1'
#
loop_
_entity.id
_entity.type
_entity.pdbx_description
1 polymer ?
#
loop_
_entity_poly.entity_id
_entity_poly.type
_entity_poly.pdbx_seq_one_letter_code
_entity_poly.pdbx_strand_id
1 'polypeptide(L)'
;MTVTKKLTPRCLWRVEDYSEHVPLSVKRRVIYACQHGKNYMKTPTTDDLKVPLKEYRVKKGCVLEASRWTVGRMRINAIPKQVNGDDCGVFACKYADFLSQGKPLTFRQCDIPLFRKVMVWEIIHEKIL
;
A
#
# COMPACT_ATOMS: atom_id res chain seq x y z
N MET A 1 -24.23 15.24 26.94
CA MET A 1 -24.71 14.28 25.92
C MET A 1 -23.55 13.96 24.98
N THR A 2 -22.87 12.84 25.20
CA THR A 2 -21.72 12.43 24.39
C THR A 2 -22.24 11.73 23.12
N VAL A 3 -22.16 12.39 21.97
CA VAL A 3 -22.47 11.78 20.68
C VAL A 3 -21.36 10.79 20.34
N THR A 4 -21.56 9.52 20.70
CA THR A 4 -20.70 8.42 20.22
C THR A 4 -20.99 8.24 18.73
N LYS A 5 -20.16 8.82 17.87
CA LYS A 5 -20.17 8.51 16.44
C LYS A 5 -19.87 7.02 16.31
N LYS A 6 -20.89 6.20 16.02
CA LYS A 6 -20.71 4.79 15.69
C LYS A 6 -19.83 4.70 14.44
N LEU A 7 -18.60 4.23 14.62
CA LEU A 7 -17.68 3.93 13.52
C LEU A 7 -18.24 2.73 12.75
N THR A 8 -18.77 3.00 11.57
CA THR A 8 -19.28 1.98 10.65
C THR A 8 -18.11 1.12 10.17
N PRO A 9 -18.16 -0.21 10.33
CA PRO A 9 -17.11 -1.12 9.87
C PRO A 9 -16.78 -0.93 8.38
N ARG A 10 -15.49 -0.81 8.04
CA ARG A 10 -15.06 -0.86 6.63
C ARG A 10 -14.69 -2.30 6.27
N CYS A 11 -15.46 -2.93 5.40
CA CYS A 11 -15.05 -4.16 4.72
C CYS A 11 -14.09 -3.76 3.59
N LEU A 12 -12.79 -4.00 3.77
CA LEU A 12 -11.80 -3.68 2.74
C LEU A 12 -11.71 -4.78 1.68
N TRP A 13 -11.93 -6.05 2.05
CA TRP A 13 -11.88 -7.17 1.12
C TRP A 13 -12.81 -8.28 1.63
N ARG A 14 -13.87 -8.59 0.90
CA ARG A 14 -14.43 -9.93 0.91
C ARG A 14 -13.56 -10.71 -0.07
N VAL A 15 -12.81 -11.70 0.41
CA VAL A 15 -12.12 -12.65 -0.49
C VAL A 15 -13.21 -13.52 -1.09
N GLU A 16 -13.91 -12.99 -2.08
CA GLU A 16 -14.59 -13.84 -3.05
C GLU A 16 -13.46 -14.40 -3.94
N ASP A 17 -13.39 -15.72 -4.02
CA ASP A 17 -12.34 -16.45 -4.73
C ASP A 17 -12.42 -16.16 -6.23
N TYR A 18 -11.83 -15.05 -6.68
CA TYR A 18 -11.89 -14.58 -8.05
C TYR A 18 -10.69 -15.04 -8.89
N SER A 19 -10.26 -16.30 -8.76
CA SER A 19 -9.10 -16.82 -9.49
C SER A 19 -9.22 -16.69 -11.02
N GLU A 20 -10.43 -16.61 -11.58
CA GLU A 20 -10.63 -16.51 -13.03
C GLU A 20 -10.93 -15.10 -13.56
N HIS A 21 -11.63 -14.24 -12.81
CA HIS A 21 -12.22 -13.00 -13.35
C HIS A 21 -11.81 -11.68 -12.67
N VAL A 22 -10.75 -11.61 -11.85
CA VAL A 22 -10.19 -10.28 -11.51
C VAL A 22 -9.49 -9.71 -12.75
N PRO A 23 -10.01 -8.67 -13.42
CA PRO A 23 -9.18 -7.92 -14.33
C PRO A 23 -8.03 -7.36 -13.50
N LEU A 24 -6.79 -7.76 -13.78
CA LEU A 24 -5.60 -7.15 -13.21
C LEU A 24 -5.58 -5.69 -13.67
N SER A 25 -6.24 -4.82 -12.90
CA SER A 25 -6.35 -3.38 -13.15
C SER A 25 -5.21 -2.61 -12.50
N VAL A 26 -4.08 -3.28 -12.24
CA VAL A 26 -2.88 -2.58 -11.82
C VAL A 26 -2.45 -1.77 -13.04
N LYS A 27 -2.59 -0.44 -13.02
CA LYS A 27 -2.15 0.43 -14.13
C LYS A 27 -0.80 1.07 -13.83
N ARG A 28 -0.34 0.96 -12.58
CA ARG A 28 0.84 1.64 -12.06
C ARG A 28 1.44 0.88 -10.88
N ARG A 29 2.75 0.66 -10.91
CA ARG A 29 3.52 0.13 -9.76
C ARG A 29 4.38 1.27 -9.20
N VAL A 30 4.22 1.55 -7.91
CA VAL A 30 4.98 2.58 -7.20
C VAL A 30 5.64 1.94 -5.99
N ILE A 31 6.96 2.13 -5.86
CA ILE A 31 7.71 1.70 -4.68
C ILE A 31 7.69 2.85 -3.67
N TYR A 32 7.11 2.57 -2.50
CA TYR A 32 7.15 3.47 -1.33
C TYR A 32 8.28 3.03 -0.42
N ALA A 33 9.24 3.93 -0.18
CA ALA A 33 10.33 3.69 0.76
C ALA A 33 10.07 4.50 2.03
N CYS A 34 9.97 3.81 3.16
CA CYS A 34 9.74 4.42 4.47
C CYS A 34 11.04 4.76 5.22
N GLN A 35 12.18 4.17 4.84
CA GLN A 35 13.37 4.13 5.70
C GLN A 35 14.20 5.42 5.78
N HIS A 36 14.78 5.60 6.97
CA HIS A 36 15.91 6.46 7.36
C HIS A 36 17.29 5.93 6.87
N GLY A 37 17.32 4.98 5.94
CA GLY A 37 18.56 4.43 5.38
C GLY A 37 19.07 5.32 4.26
N LYS A 38 20.36 5.71 4.32
CA LYS A 38 21.12 6.40 3.27
C LYS A 38 20.57 6.04 1.91
N ASN A 39 20.05 7.02 1.17
CA ASN A 39 19.62 6.94 -0.23
C ASN A 39 19.59 5.50 -0.75
N TYR A 40 18.49 4.75 -0.55
CA TYR A 40 18.31 3.52 -1.32
C TYR A 40 18.27 3.99 -2.78
N MET A 41 19.41 4.05 -3.47
CA MET A 41 19.58 4.69 -4.78
C MET A 41 19.09 3.79 -5.90
N LYS A 42 18.56 2.59 -5.59
CA LYS A 42 18.11 1.62 -6.59
C LYS A 42 17.05 2.24 -7.49
N THR A 43 17.47 2.65 -8.66
CA THR A 43 16.58 3.14 -9.70
C THR A 43 15.65 2.00 -10.06
N PRO A 44 14.32 2.21 -10.02
CA PRO A 44 13.41 1.19 -10.51
C PRO A 44 13.74 0.93 -11.99
N THR A 45 13.88 -0.34 -12.36
CA THR A 45 14.21 -0.73 -13.74
C THR A 45 13.09 -1.58 -14.32
N THR A 46 13.15 -1.84 -15.61
CA THR A 46 12.25 -2.78 -16.28
C THR A 46 12.36 -4.20 -15.71
N ASP A 47 13.44 -4.52 -14.99
CA ASP A 47 13.58 -5.82 -14.32
C ASP A 47 12.53 -6.03 -13.22
N ASP A 48 12.03 -4.96 -12.60
CA ASP A 48 10.96 -5.03 -11.60
C ASP A 48 9.62 -5.51 -12.19
N LEU A 49 9.50 -5.56 -13.53
CA LEU A 49 8.36 -6.11 -14.26
C LEU A 49 8.55 -7.58 -14.66
N LYS A 50 9.77 -8.14 -14.62
CA LYS A 50 10.04 -9.51 -15.10
C LYS A 50 9.16 -10.57 -14.42
N VAL A 51 9.08 -10.53 -13.08
CA VAL A 51 8.29 -11.49 -12.31
C VAL A 51 6.79 -11.36 -12.61
N PRO A 52 6.17 -10.16 -12.53
CA PRO A 52 4.77 -9.96 -12.90
C PRO A 52 4.43 -10.39 -14.34
N LEU A 53 5.29 -10.06 -15.32
CA LEU A 53 5.08 -10.42 -16.71
C LEU A 53 5.09 -11.94 -16.91
N LYS A 54 6.04 -12.63 -16.26
CA LYS A 54 6.11 -14.11 -16.28
C LYS A 54 4.90 -14.73 -15.61
N GLU A 55 4.51 -14.24 -14.44
CA GLU A 55 3.36 -14.74 -13.69
C GLU A 55 2.06 -14.61 -14.50
N TYR A 56 1.86 -13.46 -15.15
CA TYR A 56 0.69 -13.23 -16.02
C TYR A 56 0.66 -14.23 -17.19
N ARG A 57 1.80 -14.44 -17.86
CA ARG A 57 1.91 -15.40 -18.97
C ARG A 57 1.56 -16.82 -18.54
N VAL A 58 2.03 -17.25 -17.37
CA VAL A 58 1.75 -18.59 -16.83
C VAL A 58 0.27 -18.73 -16.45
N LYS A 59 -0.30 -17.73 -15.78
CA LYS A 59 -1.67 -17.82 -15.24
C LYS A 59 -2.77 -17.53 -16.27
N LYS A 60 -2.50 -16.68 -17.27
CA LYS A 60 -3.51 -16.19 -18.23
C LYS A 60 -3.19 -16.54 -19.68
N GLY A 61 -2.04 -17.16 -19.97
CA GLY A 61 -1.65 -17.57 -21.32
C GLY A 61 -1.34 -16.42 -22.29
N CYS A 62 -1.55 -15.17 -21.89
CA CYS A 62 -1.35 -13.99 -22.71
C CYS A 62 -0.05 -13.25 -22.37
N VAL A 63 0.46 -12.47 -23.33
CA VAL A 63 1.57 -11.54 -23.09
C VAL A 63 1.02 -10.23 -22.56
N LEU A 64 1.61 -9.74 -21.48
CA LEU A 64 1.33 -8.42 -20.94
C LEU A 64 2.35 -7.43 -21.51
N GLU A 65 1.88 -6.41 -22.21
CA GLU A 65 2.75 -5.40 -22.83
C GLU A 65 3.46 -4.55 -21.78
N ALA A 66 4.77 -4.77 -21.57
CA ALA A 66 5.58 -4.06 -20.56
C ALA A 66 5.59 -2.54 -20.77
N SER A 67 5.47 -2.08 -22.02
CA SER A 67 5.40 -0.67 -22.41
C SER A 67 4.23 0.09 -21.78
N ARG A 68 3.14 -0.61 -21.42
CA ARG A 68 1.97 -0.02 -20.77
C ARG A 68 2.18 0.29 -19.28
N TRP A 69 3.32 -0.10 -18.72
CA TRP A 69 3.59 -0.03 -17.29
C TRP A 69 4.73 0.93 -17.01
N THR A 70 4.45 1.89 -16.12
CA THR A 70 5.50 2.76 -15.58
C THR A 70 5.97 2.18 -14.25
N VAL A 71 7.28 1.93 -14.14
CA VAL A 71 7.93 1.67 -12.86
C VAL A 71 8.52 2.99 -12.37
N GLY A 72 8.09 3.44 -11.21
CA GLY A 72 8.50 4.74 -10.68
C GLY A 72 8.71 4.71 -9.18
N ARG A 73 9.56 5.63 -8.74
CA ARG A 73 9.75 5.96 -7.33
C ARG A 73 9.02 7.26 -7.02
N MET A 74 8.35 7.31 -5.87
CA MET A 74 7.81 8.57 -5.40
C MET A 74 8.93 9.50 -4.90
N ARG A 75 8.81 10.80 -5.16
CA ARG A 75 9.78 11.76 -4.62
C ARG A 75 9.73 11.70 -3.11
N ILE A 76 10.90 11.72 -2.49
CA ILE A 76 11.09 11.65 -1.03
C ILE A 76 10.25 12.73 -0.33
N ASN A 77 10.12 13.93 -0.91
CA ASN A 77 9.33 15.03 -0.32
C ASN A 77 7.82 14.95 -0.61
N ALA A 78 7.37 13.97 -1.40
CA ALA A 78 5.96 13.78 -1.75
C ALA A 78 5.27 12.74 -0.88
N ILE A 79 5.98 12.11 0.06
CA ILE A 79 5.43 11.11 0.98
C ILE A 79 5.73 11.47 2.44
N PRO A 80 4.84 11.12 3.37
CA PRO A 80 5.14 11.10 4.80
C PRO A 80 6.45 10.34 5.06
N LYS A 81 7.19 10.67 6.11
CA LYS A 81 8.41 9.95 6.50
C LYS A 81 8.43 9.70 7.98
N GLN A 82 8.99 8.55 8.36
CA GLN A 82 9.34 8.31 9.76
C GLN A 82 10.56 9.16 10.14
N VAL A 83 10.62 9.60 11.39
CA VAL A 83 11.77 10.33 11.98
C VAL A 83 12.46 9.55 13.10
N ASN A 84 12.08 8.29 13.30
CA ASN A 84 12.64 7.37 14.28
C ASN A 84 13.02 6.01 13.64
N GLY A 85 13.44 5.05 14.45
CA GLY A 85 13.92 3.73 14.00
C GLY A 85 12.88 2.61 13.97
N ASP A 86 11.65 2.84 14.45
CA ASP A 86 10.71 1.77 14.83
C ASP A 86 9.30 1.90 14.23
N ASP A 87 9.01 2.99 13.51
CA ASP A 87 7.69 3.21 12.88
C ASP A 87 7.55 2.69 11.44
N CYS A 88 8.58 2.06 10.87
CA CYS A 88 8.57 1.64 9.46
C CYS A 88 7.38 0.75 9.10
N GLY A 89 6.97 -0.14 10.01
CA GLY A 89 5.80 -0.99 9.85
C GLY A 89 4.48 -0.21 9.86
N VAL A 90 4.35 0.79 10.73
CA VAL A 90 3.13 1.61 10.83
C VAL A 90 2.93 2.42 9.55
N PHE A 91 3.99 3.06 9.05
CA PHE A 91 3.95 3.79 7.78
C PHE A 91 3.64 2.87 6.60
N ALA A 92 4.23 1.67 6.53
CA ALA A 92 3.92 0.71 5.47
C ALA A 92 2.44 0.32 5.46
N CYS A 93 1.86 0.01 6.62
CA CYS A 93 0.44 -0.27 6.76
C CYS A 93 -0.43 0.93 6.36
N LYS A 94 -0.07 2.14 6.78
CA LYS A 94 -0.86 3.34 6.46
C LYS A 94 -0.71 3.80 5.02
N TYR A 95 0.42 3.54 4.35
CA TYR A 95 0.50 3.66 2.90
C TYR A 95 -0.49 2.73 2.21
N ALA A 96 -0.51 1.44 2.57
CA ALA A 96 -1.43 0.49 1.98
C ALA A 96 -2.90 0.88 2.23
N ASP A 97 -3.22 1.32 3.44
CA ASP A 97 -4.57 1.77 3.83
C ASP A 97 -5.04 2.97 3.00
N PHE A 98 -4.23 4.03 2.91
CA PHE A 98 -4.60 5.21 2.12
C PHE A 98 -4.66 4.91 0.62
N LEU A 99 -3.70 4.15 0.09
CA LEU A 99 -3.65 3.82 -1.34
C LEU A 99 -4.79 2.91 -1.78
N SER A 100 -5.17 1.93 -0.95
CA SER A 100 -6.32 1.05 -1.24
C SER A 100 -7.63 1.83 -1.31
N GLN A 101 -7.72 2.95 -0.60
CA GLN A 101 -8.87 3.86 -0.63
C GLN A 101 -8.75 4.97 -1.70
N GLY A 102 -7.69 4.99 -2.50
CA GLY A 102 -7.42 6.08 -3.45
C GLY A 102 -7.22 7.44 -2.78
N LYS A 103 -6.84 7.47 -1.49
CA LYS A 103 -6.63 8.69 -0.72
C LYS A 103 -5.19 9.21 -0.82
N PRO A 104 -4.98 10.52 -0.82
CA PRO A 104 -3.64 11.11 -0.77
C PRO A 104 -2.96 10.81 0.58
N LEU A 105 -1.65 10.54 0.56
CA LEU A 105 -0.87 10.25 1.78
C LEU A 105 -0.66 11.52 2.63
N THR A 106 -1.66 11.90 3.43
CA THR A 106 -1.65 13.17 4.20
C THR A 106 -1.30 12.99 5.69
N PHE A 107 -1.08 11.77 6.16
CA PHE A 107 -0.73 11.51 7.55
C PHE A 107 0.72 11.91 7.85
N ARG A 108 1.03 12.13 9.13
CA ARG A 108 2.34 12.60 9.60
C ARG A 108 2.85 11.74 10.75
N GLN A 109 4.11 11.93 11.09
CA GLN A 109 4.77 11.28 12.22
C GLN A 109 4.02 11.48 13.56
N CYS A 110 3.37 12.63 13.76
CA CYS A 110 2.61 12.90 14.98
C CYS A 110 1.33 12.05 15.10
N ASP A 111 0.84 11.46 14.01
CA ASP A 111 -0.35 10.60 14.00
C ASP A 111 -0.02 9.16 14.41
N ILE A 112 1.27 8.77 14.38
CA ILE A 112 1.71 7.40 14.59
C ILE A 112 1.34 6.83 15.97
N PRO A 113 1.45 7.56 17.09
CA PRO A 113 1.00 7.04 18.39
C PRO A 113 -0.49 6.67 18.41
N LEU A 114 -1.33 7.42 17.69
CA LEU A 114 -2.75 7.10 17.54
C LEU A 114 -2.93 5.88 16.64
N PHE A 115 -2.23 5.82 15.49
CA PHE A 115 -2.32 4.67 14.58
C PHE A 115 -1.88 3.36 15.22
N ARG A 116 -0.88 3.36 16.11
CA ARG A 116 -0.50 2.17 16.88
C ARG A 116 -1.66 1.65 17.73
N LYS A 117 -2.35 2.55 18.46
CA LYS A 117 -3.54 2.19 19.27
C LYS A 117 -4.69 1.69 18.41
N VAL A 118 -4.94 2.36 17.28
CA VAL A 118 -5.96 1.96 16.32
C VAL A 118 -5.64 0.58 15.74
N MET A 119 -4.41 0.33 15.30
CA MET A 119 -4.00 -0.97 14.74
C MET A 119 -4.17 -2.11 15.76
N VAL A 120 -3.81 -1.89 17.03
CA VAL A 120 -4.05 -2.90 18.09
C VAL A 120 -5.54 -3.23 18.18
N TRP A 121 -6.40 -2.20 18.17
CA TRP A 121 -7.85 -2.41 18.17
C TRP A 121 -8.32 -3.14 16.90
N GLU A 122 -7.85 -2.74 15.72
CA GLU A 122 -8.21 -3.33 14.43
C GLU A 122 -7.82 -4.82 14.35
N ILE A 123 -6.67 -5.18 14.90
CA ILE A 123 -6.18 -6.57 14.94
C ILE A 123 -7.02 -7.41 15.90
N ILE A 124 -7.26 -6.95 17.13
CA ILE A 124 -8.03 -7.69 18.15
C ILE A 124 -9.46 -7.95 17.69
N HIS A 125 -10.05 -7.01 16.95
CA HIS A 125 -11.44 -7.09 16.51
C HIS A 125 -11.59 -7.52 15.06
N GLU A 126 -10.49 -7.85 14.37
CA GLU A 126 -10.44 -8.20 12.95
C GLU A 126 -11.23 -7.22 12.06
N LYS A 127 -11.16 -5.93 12.39
CA LYS A 127 -12.04 -4.90 11.82
C LYS A 127 -11.30 -3.58 11.63
N ILE A 128 -11.27 -3.09 10.40
CA ILE A 128 -10.68 -1.80 10.03
C ILE A 128 -11.69 -0.66 10.21
N LEU A 129 -11.22 0.47 10.72
CA LEU A 129 -12.03 1.66 11.03
C LEU A 129 -12.21 2.65 9.85
#